data_AF-A0A821PAP6-F1
#
_entry.id   AF-A0A821PAP6-F1
#
_cell.length_a   1.000
_cell.length_b   1.000
_cell.length_c   1.000
_cell.angle_alpha   90.00
_cell.angle_beta   90.00
_cell.angle_gamma   90.00
#
_symmetry.space_group_name_H-M   'P 1'
#
loop_
_entity.id
_entity.type
_entity.pdbx_description
1 polymer ?
#
loop_
_entity_poly.entity_id
_entity_poly.type
_entity_poly.pdbx_seq_one_letter_code
_entity_poly.pdbx_strand_id
1 'polypeptide(L)'
;MTKQTQTFSNYSDNQFSVDIKVFEGERTMAKDNHLLENFILTGIPPVPRGVPQIEVTFDIDSNGVLHVSAVEKSSGNEKKIQIRNDQNRLSSEEIEHMVEDAEKYKKEDQAQQERILARNSLESYCFNMKNSINDDKISSKLSNDDKTKINQVIESTLKWIETNQLAEKDEFEHKS
;
A
#
# COMPACT_ATOMS: atom_id res chain seq x y z
N MET A 1 1.49 -15.63 21.68
CA MET A 1 2.32 -15.49 20.47
C MET A 1 1.38 -15.07 19.37
N THR A 2 1.60 -13.88 18.83
CA THR A 2 0.72 -13.28 17.82
C THR A 2 1.54 -13.12 16.58
N LYS A 3 1.22 -13.92 15.56
CA LYS A 3 1.86 -13.89 14.25
C LYS A 3 0.82 -13.51 13.21
N GLN A 4 1.11 -12.48 12.43
CA GLN A 4 0.26 -12.02 11.36
C GLN A 4 1.09 -11.86 10.09
N THR A 5 0.54 -12.31 8.97
CA THR A 5 1.20 -12.28 7.67
C THR A 5 0.26 -11.65 6.65
N GLN A 6 0.80 -10.76 5.83
CA GLN A 6 0.07 -10.11 4.74
C GLN A 6 0.96 -10.06 3.50
N THR A 7 0.36 -10.25 2.33
CA THR A 7 1.04 -10.16 1.04
C THR A 7 0.79 -8.81 0.40
N PHE A 8 1.87 -8.17 -0.05
CA PHE A 8 1.90 -6.90 -0.76
C PHE A 8 2.53 -7.10 -2.15
N SER A 9 2.48 -6.07 -2.97
CA SER A 9 3.13 -6.03 -4.28
C SER A 9 3.82 -4.68 -4.51
N ASN A 10 4.56 -4.55 -5.61
CA ASN A 10 5.17 -3.28 -6.02
C ASN A 10 4.11 -2.25 -6.45
N TYR A 11 4.46 -0.98 -6.29
CA TYR A 11 3.61 0.14 -6.71
C TYR A 11 3.91 0.58 -8.14
N SER A 12 5.14 0.35 -8.63
CA SER A 12 5.60 0.77 -9.95
C SER A 12 6.26 -0.39 -10.72
N ASP A 13 6.16 -0.34 -12.05
CA ASP A 13 6.85 -1.27 -12.95
C ASP A 13 8.36 -1.24 -12.69
N ASN A 14 8.99 -2.42 -12.73
CA ASN A 14 10.44 -2.58 -12.56
C ASN A 14 11.00 -1.98 -11.25
N GLN A 15 10.16 -1.89 -10.21
CA GLN A 15 10.57 -1.44 -8.89
C GLN A 15 11.55 -2.43 -8.25
N PHE A 16 12.81 -2.01 -8.12
CA PHE A 16 13.89 -2.86 -7.59
C PHE A 16 13.91 -2.99 -6.06
N SER A 17 13.26 -2.08 -5.35
CA SER A 17 13.23 -2.07 -3.89
C SER A 17 11.91 -1.57 -3.32
N VAL A 18 11.52 -2.07 -2.15
CA VAL A 18 10.37 -1.61 -1.37
C VAL A 18 10.85 -1.12 -0.01
N ASP A 19 10.41 0.09 0.35
CA ASP A 19 10.62 0.73 1.66
C ASP A 19 9.50 0.27 2.61
N ILE A 20 9.88 -0.37 3.72
CA ILE A 20 8.97 -0.97 4.69
C ILE A 20 9.12 -0.22 5.99
N LYS A 21 8.06 0.51 6.34
CA LYS A 21 7.97 1.35 7.52
C LYS A 21 7.03 0.71 8.53
N VAL A 22 7.52 0.51 9.74
CA VAL A 22 6.79 -0.11 10.84
C VAL A 22 6.32 0.99 11.78
N PHE A 23 5.02 1.08 12.01
CA PHE A 23 4.41 2.08 12.86
C PHE A 23 3.66 1.44 14.03
N GLU A 24 3.58 2.17 15.14
CA GLU A 24 2.77 1.86 16.33
C GLU A 24 1.76 2.97 16.56
N GLY A 25 0.49 2.61 16.76
CA GLY A 25 -0.59 3.55 17.07
C GLY A 25 -1.97 3.05 16.64
N GLU A 26 -3.00 3.72 17.13
CA GLU A 26 -4.42 3.35 16.94
C GLU A 26 -5.09 4.15 15.81
N ARG A 27 -4.40 5.12 15.20
CA ARG A 27 -4.95 5.91 14.10
C ARG A 27 -4.84 5.18 12.77
N THR A 28 -5.75 5.48 11.86
CA THR A 28 -5.83 4.79 10.56
C THR A 28 -4.67 5.17 9.62
N MET A 29 -4.14 6.38 9.76
CA MET A 29 -3.15 6.93 8.84
C MET A 29 -1.75 6.84 9.44
N ALA A 30 -0.82 6.23 8.70
CA ALA A 30 0.56 6.01 9.16
C ALA A 30 1.29 7.31 9.58
N LYS A 31 0.98 8.45 8.94
CA LYS A 31 1.58 9.76 9.28
C LYS A 31 1.23 10.25 10.69
N ASP A 32 0.13 9.77 11.25
CA ASP A 32 -0.40 10.18 12.54
C ASP A 32 -0.06 9.16 13.65
N ASN A 33 0.73 8.12 13.31
CA ASN A 33 1.21 7.09 14.21
C ASN A 33 2.73 7.24 14.44
N HIS A 34 3.24 6.55 15.46
CA HIS A 34 4.65 6.57 15.82
C HIS A 34 5.46 5.63 14.92
N LEU A 35 6.51 6.13 14.26
CA LEU A 35 7.41 5.30 13.46
C LEU A 35 8.38 4.55 14.39
N LEU A 36 8.32 3.23 14.38
CA LEU A 36 9.22 2.37 15.14
C LEU A 36 10.53 2.15 14.38
N GLU A 37 10.43 1.67 13.14
CA GLU A 37 11.59 1.34 12.33
C GLU A 37 11.30 1.44 10.82
N ASN A 38 12.37 1.56 10.03
CA ASN A 38 12.31 1.50 8.58
C ASN A 38 13.41 0.59 8.05
N PHE A 39 13.05 -0.32 7.14
CA PHE A 39 14.03 -1.08 6.37
C PHE A 39 13.61 -1.22 4.90
N ILE A 40 14.62 -1.36 4.03
CA ILE A 40 14.43 -1.52 2.60
C ILE A 40 14.69 -2.97 2.21
N LEU A 41 13.73 -3.60 1.54
CA LEU A 41 13.93 -4.84 0.80
C LEU A 41 14.36 -4.48 -0.62
N THR A 42 15.61 -4.79 -0.99
CA THR A 42 16.15 -4.60 -2.34
C THR A 42 16.02 -5.90 -3.15
N GLY A 43 16.50 -5.92 -4.40
CA GLY A 43 16.58 -7.16 -5.17
C GLY A 43 15.24 -7.73 -5.65
N ILE A 44 14.22 -6.87 -5.74
CA ILE A 44 12.92 -7.27 -6.30
C ILE A 44 13.10 -7.45 -7.82
N PRO A 45 12.65 -8.59 -8.39
CA PRO A 45 12.74 -8.82 -9.83
C PRO A 45 12.07 -7.69 -10.64
N PRO A 46 12.68 -7.25 -11.76
CA PRO A 46 12.09 -6.21 -12.60
C PRO A 46 10.90 -6.77 -13.38
N VAL A 47 9.72 -6.66 -12.79
CA VAL A 47 8.45 -7.12 -13.38
C VAL A 47 7.39 -6.02 -13.29
N PRO A 48 6.27 -6.14 -14.04
CA PRO A 48 5.18 -5.18 -13.98
C PRO A 48 4.62 -4.99 -12.56
N ARG A 49 3.98 -3.84 -12.33
CA ARG A 49 3.22 -3.53 -11.11
C ARG A 49 2.22 -4.65 -10.80
N GLY A 50 2.09 -5.00 -9.53
CA GLY A 50 1.10 -5.97 -9.03
C GLY A 50 1.51 -7.44 -9.16
N VAL A 51 2.64 -7.73 -9.81
CA VAL A 51 3.11 -9.10 -10.06
C VAL A 51 3.98 -9.67 -8.92
N PRO A 52 4.99 -8.96 -8.37
CA PRO A 52 5.75 -9.42 -7.22
C PRO A 52 4.84 -9.74 -6.05
N GLN A 53 5.14 -10.82 -5.33
CA GLN A 53 4.46 -11.16 -4.08
C GLN A 53 5.43 -10.99 -2.93
N ILE A 54 5.21 -9.96 -2.13
CA ILE A 54 6.05 -9.61 -0.98
C ILE A 54 5.28 -9.95 0.28
N GLU A 55 5.67 -11.04 0.94
CA GLU A 55 5.07 -11.46 2.18
C GLU A 55 5.74 -10.76 3.36
N VAL A 56 4.98 -9.90 4.02
CA VAL A 56 5.40 -9.23 5.25
C VAL A 56 4.75 -9.95 6.43
N THR A 57 5.56 -10.34 7.39
CA THR A 57 5.14 -11.04 8.60
C THR A 57 5.59 -10.26 9.82
N PHE A 58 4.66 -10.07 10.74
CA PHE A 58 4.85 -9.52 12.08
C PHE A 58 4.68 -10.66 13.09
N ASP A 59 5.65 -10.86 13.95
CA ASP A 59 5.64 -11.90 14.98
C ASP A 59 6.10 -11.33 16.32
N ILE A 60 5.25 -11.44 17.34
CA ILE A 60 5.55 -10.97 18.70
C ILE A 60 5.85 -12.18 19.58
N ASP A 61 7.08 -12.22 20.10
CA ASP A 61 7.52 -13.28 20.99
C ASP A 61 7.07 -13.08 22.45
N SER A 62 7.35 -14.06 23.31
CA SER A 62 6.96 -14.03 24.72
C SER A 62 7.62 -12.92 25.54
N ASN A 63 8.70 -12.31 25.03
CA ASN A 63 9.41 -11.21 25.66
C ASN A 63 8.89 -9.85 25.16
N GLY A 64 7.93 -9.83 24.23
CA GLY A 64 7.42 -8.62 23.61
C GLY A 64 8.37 -8.01 22.58
N VAL A 65 9.31 -8.79 22.04
CA VAL A 65 10.14 -8.35 20.90
C VAL A 65 9.35 -8.60 19.61
N LEU A 66 9.23 -7.57 18.80
CA LEU A 66 8.56 -7.62 17.51
C LEU A 66 9.56 -7.99 16.42
N HIS A 67 9.35 -9.14 15.77
CA HIS A 67 10.10 -9.59 14.61
C HIS A 67 9.31 -9.23 13.36
N VAL A 68 9.91 -8.42 12.49
CA VAL A 68 9.32 -8.05 11.20
C VAL A 68 10.16 -8.63 10.08
N SER A 69 9.55 -9.44 9.22
CA SER A 69 10.23 -10.04 8.06
C SER A 69 9.47 -9.75 6.78
N ALA A 70 10.18 -9.38 5.73
CA ALA A 70 9.66 -9.23 4.39
C ALA A 70 10.37 -10.20 3.44
N VAL A 71 9.60 -10.98 2.68
CA VAL A 71 10.11 -12.00 1.76
C VAL A 71 9.47 -11.80 0.39
N GLU A 72 10.28 -11.61 -0.64
CA GLU A 72 9.81 -11.67 -2.03
C GLU A 72 9.75 -13.14 -2.46
N LYS A 73 8.55 -13.64 -2.77
CA LYS A 73 8.27 -15.07 -2.92
C LYS A 73 8.97 -15.73 -4.11
N SER A 74 9.24 -15.00 -5.20
CA SER A 74 9.79 -15.61 -6.42
C SER A 74 11.31 -15.81 -6.36
N SER A 75 12.04 -14.84 -5.84
CA SER A 75 13.49 -14.90 -5.62
C SER A 75 13.87 -15.53 -4.28
N GLY A 76 12.95 -15.53 -3.31
CA GLY A 76 13.23 -15.90 -1.93
C GLY A 76 14.05 -14.85 -1.18
N ASN A 77 14.29 -13.68 -1.77
CA ASN A 77 15.03 -12.62 -1.12
C ASN A 77 14.28 -12.13 0.12
N GLU A 78 14.99 -12.00 1.24
CA GLU A 78 14.38 -11.67 2.51
C GLU A 78 15.16 -10.59 3.26
N LYS A 79 14.42 -9.78 4.03
CA LYS A 79 14.97 -8.85 5.01
C LYS A 79 14.18 -8.98 6.30
N LYS A 80 14.91 -9.08 7.42
CA LYS A 80 14.35 -9.25 8.76
C LYS A 80 14.93 -8.20 9.70
N ILE A 81 14.09 -7.66 10.57
CA ILE A 81 14.49 -6.75 11.65
C ILE A 81 13.85 -7.22 12.96
N GLN A 82 14.43 -6.77 14.07
CA GLN A 82 13.90 -6.99 15.41
C GLN A 82 13.75 -5.65 16.10
N ILE A 83 12.56 -5.38 16.61
CA ILE A 83 12.23 -4.15 17.33
C ILE A 83 12.01 -4.54 18.79
N ARG A 84 12.85 -4.02 19.66
CA ARG A 84 12.78 -4.29 21.10
C ARG A 84 11.99 -3.20 21.80
N ASN A 85 11.19 -3.61 22.77
CA ASN A 85 10.25 -2.77 23.51
C ASN A 85 10.92 -1.68 24.39
N ASP A 86 12.25 -1.70 24.53
CA ASP A 86 13.03 -0.73 25.29
C ASP A 86 13.59 0.43 24.43
N GLN A 87 13.56 0.30 23.11
CA GLN A 87 14.01 1.34 22.18
C GLN A 87 12.81 2.16 21.71
N ASN A 88 12.80 3.46 22.00
CA ASN A 88 11.81 4.43 21.50
C ASN A 88 10.36 4.27 22.06
N ARG A 89 10.22 3.73 23.27
CA ARG A 89 8.90 3.49 23.87
C ARG A 89 8.16 4.80 24.21
N LEU A 90 6.90 4.88 23.82
CA LEU A 90 5.96 5.90 24.27
C LEU A 90 5.72 5.77 25.78
N SER A 91 5.75 6.89 26.48
CA SER A 91 5.33 6.98 27.87
C SER A 91 3.84 6.60 28.01
N SER A 92 3.43 6.20 29.21
CA SER A 92 2.02 5.90 29.47
C SER A 92 1.09 7.08 29.16
N GLU A 93 1.57 8.31 29.38
CA GLU A 93 0.86 9.55 29.07
C GLU A 93 0.72 9.76 27.55
N GLU A 94 1.77 9.47 26.77
CA GLU A 94 1.70 9.52 25.30
C GLU A 94 0.76 8.45 24.74
N ILE A 95 0.76 7.25 25.30
CA ILE A 95 -0.17 6.17 24.90
C ILE A 95 -1.62 6.60 25.15
N GLU A 96 -1.92 7.15 26.33
CA GLU A 96 -3.27 7.61 26.67
C GLU A 96 -3.72 8.73 25.72
N HIS A 97 -2.85 9.71 25.46
CA HIS A 97 -3.14 10.78 24.49
C HIS A 97 -3.37 10.25 23.07
N MET A 98 -2.61 9.24 22.63
CA MET A 98 -2.80 8.62 21.31
C MET A 98 -4.14 7.91 21.19
N VAL A 99 -4.60 7.24 22.26
CA VAL A 99 -5.92 6.58 22.29
C VAL A 99 -7.04 7.62 22.27
N GLU A 100 -6.91 8.70 23.04
CA GLU A 100 -7.88 9.80 23.04
C GLU A 100 -7.98 10.47 21.66
N ASP A 101 -6.85 10.77 21.04
CA ASP A 101 -6.80 11.33 19.69
C ASP A 101 -7.42 10.38 18.66
N ALA A 102 -7.13 9.07 18.74
CA ALA A 102 -7.71 8.09 17.83
C ALA A 102 -9.24 8.08 17.90
N GLU A 103 -9.84 8.09 19.10
CA GLU A 103 -11.30 8.12 19.21
C GLU A 103 -11.88 9.49 18.77
N LYS A 104 -11.19 10.59 19.07
CA LYS A 104 -11.59 11.94 18.66
C LYS A 104 -11.62 12.10 17.14
N TYR A 105 -10.61 11.61 16.43
CA TYR A 105 -10.45 11.77 14.99
C TYR A 105 -11.02 10.61 14.16
N LYS A 106 -11.54 9.56 14.80
CA LYS A 106 -12.08 8.34 14.16
C LYS A 106 -12.96 8.58 12.93
N LYS A 107 -13.87 9.56 12.99
CA LYS A 107 -14.77 9.88 11.86
C LYS A 107 -14.02 10.50 10.68
N GLU A 108 -13.07 11.38 10.97
CA GLU A 108 -12.23 12.02 9.95
C GLU A 108 -11.27 11.00 9.33
N ASP A 109 -10.68 10.15 10.17
CA ASP A 109 -9.81 9.04 9.75
C ASP A 109 -10.56 8.04 8.85
N GLN A 110 -11.80 7.69 9.21
CA GLN A 110 -12.66 6.83 8.39
C GLN A 110 -12.97 7.48 7.03
N ALA A 111 -13.38 8.75 7.00
CA ALA A 111 -13.65 9.45 5.75
C ALA A 111 -12.40 9.52 4.85
N GLN A 112 -11.25 9.80 5.45
CA GLN A 112 -9.98 9.83 4.72
C GLN A 112 -9.56 8.45 4.20
N GLN A 113 -9.77 7.40 4.98
CA GLN A 113 -9.51 6.02 4.57
C GLN A 113 -10.39 5.63 3.38
N GLU A 114 -11.70 5.87 3.45
CA GLU A 114 -12.63 5.55 2.37
C GLU A 114 -12.26 6.27 1.08
N ARG A 115 -11.86 7.55 1.16
CA ARG A 115 -11.37 8.33 0.02
C ARG A 115 -10.11 7.72 -0.60
N ILE A 116 -9.14 7.32 0.23
CA ILE A 116 -7.90 6.70 -0.25
C ILE A 116 -8.19 5.34 -0.89
N LEU A 117 -9.11 4.55 -0.32
CA LEU A 117 -9.52 3.27 -0.89
C LEU A 117 -10.20 3.47 -2.25
N ALA A 118 -11.10 4.45 -2.38
CA ALA A 118 -11.75 4.77 -3.66
C ALA A 118 -10.72 5.19 -4.73
N ARG A 119 -9.78 6.06 -4.35
CA ARG A 119 -8.66 6.45 -5.22
C ARG A 119 -7.83 5.24 -5.67
N ASN A 120 -7.39 4.41 -4.73
CA ASN A 120 -6.56 3.24 -5.01
C ASN A 120 -7.29 2.22 -5.87
N SER A 121 -8.60 2.06 -5.67
CA SER A 121 -9.46 1.19 -6.47
C SER A 121 -9.54 1.67 -7.92
N LEU A 122 -9.81 2.96 -8.13
CA LEU A 122 -9.84 3.57 -9.46
C LEU A 122 -8.48 3.45 -10.17
N GLU A 123 -7.40 3.77 -9.46
CA GLU A 123 -6.05 3.67 -10.00
C GLU A 123 -5.73 2.23 -10.41
N SER A 124 -6.02 1.26 -9.53
CA SER A 124 -5.83 -0.16 -9.80
C SER A 124 -6.66 -0.63 -10.99
N TYR A 125 -7.90 -0.13 -11.13
CA TYR A 125 -8.76 -0.44 -12.27
C TYR A 125 -8.15 0.07 -13.59
N CYS A 126 -7.66 1.31 -13.63
CA CYS A 126 -6.98 1.87 -14.80
C CYS A 126 -5.76 1.04 -15.22
N PHE A 127 -4.92 0.63 -14.27
CA PHE A 127 -3.75 -0.20 -14.55
C PHE A 127 -4.12 -1.62 -15.00
N ASN A 128 -5.11 -2.25 -14.37
CA ASN A 128 -5.60 -3.56 -14.78
C ASN A 128 -6.18 -3.53 -16.20
N MET A 129 -6.91 -2.47 -16.56
CA MET A 129 -7.41 -2.27 -17.92
C MET A 129 -6.26 -2.09 -18.91
N LYS A 130 -5.25 -1.28 -18.57
CA LYS A 130 -4.06 -1.07 -19.40
C LYS A 130 -3.31 -2.38 -19.66
N ASN A 131 -3.16 -3.22 -18.64
CA ASN A 131 -2.54 -4.53 -18.80
C ASN A 131 -3.39 -5.46 -19.68
N SER A 132 -4.71 -5.45 -19.48
CA SER A 132 -5.65 -6.29 -20.22
C SER A 132 -5.67 -5.97 -21.71
N ILE A 133 -5.68 -4.70 -22.11
CA ILE A 133 -5.68 -4.32 -23.54
C ILE A 133 -4.34 -4.58 -24.24
N ASN A 134 -3.26 -4.69 -23.47
CA ASN A 134 -1.92 -5.01 -23.97
C ASN A 134 -1.65 -6.52 -24.00
N ASP A 135 -2.51 -7.35 -23.40
CA ASP A 135 -2.45 -8.81 -23.51
C ASP A 135 -2.82 -9.25 -24.93
N ASP A 136 -1.99 -10.09 -25.56
CA ASP A 136 -2.17 -10.52 -26.95
C ASP A 136 -3.54 -11.17 -27.24
N LYS A 137 -4.14 -11.85 -26.27
CA LYS A 137 -5.44 -12.53 -26.44
C LYS A 137 -6.61 -11.56 -26.51
N ILE A 138 -6.48 -10.40 -25.88
CA ILE A 138 -7.50 -9.34 -25.88
C ILE A 138 -7.17 -8.31 -26.96
N SER A 139 -5.89 -7.95 -27.09
CA SER A 139 -5.37 -7.04 -28.11
C SER A 139 -5.74 -7.50 -29.52
N SER A 140 -5.67 -8.80 -29.82
CA SER A 140 -6.08 -9.35 -31.13
C SER A 140 -7.59 -9.25 -31.43
N LYS A 141 -8.43 -9.01 -30.42
CA LYS A 141 -9.89 -8.89 -30.54
C LYS A 141 -10.39 -7.44 -30.60
N LEU A 142 -9.51 -6.48 -30.37
CA LEU A 142 -9.84 -5.05 -30.36
C LEU A 142 -9.33 -4.36 -31.63
N SER A 143 -10.15 -3.45 -32.16
CA SER A 143 -9.69 -2.56 -33.24
C SER A 143 -8.63 -1.60 -32.72
N ASN A 144 -7.78 -1.08 -33.63
CA ASN A 144 -6.79 -0.06 -33.24
C ASN A 144 -7.48 1.20 -32.69
N ASP A 145 -8.62 1.60 -33.26
CA ASP A 145 -9.40 2.75 -32.80
C ASP A 145 -9.91 2.55 -31.36
N ASP A 146 -10.40 1.35 -31.03
CA ASP A 146 -10.87 1.05 -29.67
C ASP A 146 -9.71 1.05 -28.67
N LYS A 147 -8.56 0.48 -29.05
CA LYS A 147 -7.35 0.53 -28.21
C LYS A 147 -6.91 1.96 -27.94
N THR A 148 -6.92 2.82 -28.96
CA THR A 148 -6.55 4.23 -28.80
C THR A 148 -7.53 4.95 -27.88
N LYS A 149 -8.85 4.76 -28.05
CA LYS A 149 -9.86 5.36 -27.17
C LYS A 149 -9.71 4.90 -25.72
N ILE A 150 -9.52 3.60 -25.48
CA ILE A 150 -9.35 3.06 -24.13
C ILE A 150 -8.08 3.63 -23.48
N ASN A 151 -6.95 3.65 -24.20
CA ASN A 151 -5.71 4.24 -23.68
C ASN A 151 -5.86 5.73 -23.35
N GLN A 152 -6.54 6.51 -24.20
CA GLN A 152 -6.81 7.92 -23.93
C GLN A 152 -7.65 8.12 -22.67
N VAL A 153 -8.67 7.30 -22.45
CA VAL A 153 -9.49 7.35 -21.23
C VAL A 153 -8.65 6.99 -20.00
N ILE A 154 -7.84 5.93 -20.07
CA ILE A 154 -6.95 5.51 -18.98
C ILE A 154 -5.98 6.66 -18.62
N GLU A 155 -5.28 7.22 -19.61
CA GLU A 155 -4.32 8.32 -19.38
C GLU A 155 -5.00 9.57 -18.82
N SER A 156 -6.18 9.91 -19.33
CA SER A 156 -6.99 11.03 -18.82
C SER A 156 -7.39 10.80 -17.36
N THR A 157 -7.83 9.60 -17.01
CA THR A 157 -8.25 9.26 -15.64
C THR A 157 -7.07 9.26 -14.68
N LEU A 158 -5.94 8.65 -15.05
CA LEU A 158 -4.72 8.67 -14.24
C LEU A 158 -4.23 10.10 -13.99
N LYS A 159 -4.21 10.94 -15.03
CA LYS A 159 -3.84 12.37 -14.90
C LYS A 159 -4.82 13.13 -13.99
N TRP A 160 -6.11 12.81 -14.05
CA TRP A 160 -7.11 13.40 -13.17
C TRP A 160 -6.86 13.00 -11.71
N ILE A 161 -6.54 11.74 -11.42
CA ILE A 161 -6.19 11.27 -10.06
C ILE A 161 -4.96 12.00 -9.51
N GLU A 162 -3.93 12.19 -10.36
CA GLU A 162 -2.71 12.91 -9.97
C GLU A 162 -2.95 14.39 -9.65
N THR A 163 -3.85 15.04 -10.39
CA THR A 163 -4.17 16.46 -10.26
C THR A 163 -5.15 16.73 -9.12
N ASN A 164 -6.08 15.81 -8.85
CA ASN A 164 -7.15 15.98 -7.88
C ASN A 164 -6.89 15.15 -6.61
N GLN A 165 -5.74 15.39 -5.97
CA GLN A 165 -5.31 14.63 -4.79
C GLN A 165 -6.25 14.80 -3.58
N LEU A 166 -7.07 15.84 -3.59
CA LEU A 166 -8.04 16.18 -2.53
C LEU A 166 -9.49 15.86 -2.92
N ALA A 167 -9.73 15.21 -4.06
CA ALA A 167 -11.09 14.86 -4.49
C ALA A 167 -11.81 13.97 -3.47
N GLU A 168 -13.11 14.12 -3.35
CA GLU A 168 -13.94 13.34 -2.44
C GLU A 168 -14.15 11.90 -2.95
N LYS A 169 -14.57 11.01 -2.05
CA LYS A 169 -14.87 9.61 -2.37
C LYS A 169 -15.79 9.48 -3.59
N ASP A 170 -16.89 10.23 -3.59
CA ASP A 170 -17.91 10.17 -4.65
C ASP A 170 -17.35 10.61 -6.02
N GLU A 171 -16.36 11.50 -6.04
CA GLU A 171 -15.71 11.92 -7.28
C GLU A 171 -14.81 10.83 -7.86
N PHE A 172 -14.14 10.04 -7.01
CA PHE A 172 -13.39 8.86 -7.45
C PHE A 172 -14.32 7.74 -7.93
N GLU A 173 -15.44 7.50 -7.24
CA GLU A 173 -16.43 6.48 -7.62
C GLU A 173 -17.18 6.85 -8.91
N HIS A 174 -17.49 8.12 -9.15
CA HIS A 174 -18.09 8.55 -10.41
C HIS A 174 -17.13 8.41 -11.61
N LYS A 175 -15.82 8.32 -11.37
CA LYS A 175 -14.80 8.17 -12.41
C LYS A 175 -14.44 6.73 -12.74
N SER A 176 -14.80 5.76 -11.89
CA SER A 176 -14.59 4.32 -12.12
C SER A 176 -15.58 3.75 -13.13
#